data_AF-A0A059U790-F1
#
_entry.id   AF-A0A059U790-F1
#
_cell.length_a   1.000
_cell.length_b   1.000
_cell.length_c   1.000
_cell.angle_alpha   90.00
_cell.angle_beta   90.00
_cell.angle_gamma   90.00
#
_symmetry.space_group_name_H-M   'P 1'
#
loop_
_entity.id
_entity.type
_entity.pdbx_description
1 polymer ?
#
loop_
_entity_poly.entity_id
_entity_poly.type
_entity_poly.pdbx_seq_one_letter_code
_entity_poly.pdbx_strand_id
1 'polypeptide(L)'
;GEIAIAKRIEAGRDAMIRGLCESPLTFEAMMVWRDELINERILLRDVIDLEATYGAENPPPEPKPVEKEEEPEAKAKTRRGEVDEVEAERERQQKEAEEEEDEDDAAAMSMSAMEAELRDGVLAKLDEIADGFGRYRKLQDKLVSRRMEGKELTPKAQSEYDELSNNIVENLKTIHINNARIEALVEQLYAINKKLMGLEGKLMRLADAHGVPRKEFLSNYFGRELEPDWTEKVKGISAKWKRFVESKEGDIEEVRAEISEIAQEIGIPIDD
;
A
#
# COMPACT_ATOMS: atom_id res chain seq x y z
N GLY A 1 -11.06 10.55 -20.64
CA GLY A 1 -12.30 10.64 -19.83
C GLY A 1 -11.95 10.43 -18.38
N GLU A 2 -12.62 11.13 -17.49
CA GLU A 2 -12.35 11.14 -16.03
C GLU A 2 -12.40 9.72 -15.43
N ILE A 3 -13.34 8.88 -15.88
CA ILE A 3 -13.44 7.46 -15.47
C ILE A 3 -12.16 6.66 -15.79
N ALA A 4 -11.54 6.92 -16.94
CA ALA A 4 -10.30 6.23 -17.32
C ALA A 4 -9.09 6.71 -16.50
N ILE A 5 -9.13 7.93 -15.97
CA ILE A 5 -8.10 8.48 -15.09
C ILE A 5 -8.28 7.88 -13.69
N ALA A 6 -9.50 7.86 -13.15
CA ALA A 6 -9.82 7.24 -11.86
C ALA A 6 -9.38 5.76 -11.80
N LYS A 7 -9.74 4.96 -12.81
CA LYS A 7 -9.32 3.55 -12.91
C LYS A 7 -7.79 3.37 -12.94
N ARG A 8 -7.07 4.30 -13.54
CA ARG A 8 -5.60 4.24 -13.58
C ARG A 8 -4.97 4.60 -12.24
N ILE A 9 -5.56 5.55 -11.51
CA ILE A 9 -5.13 5.92 -10.16
C ILE A 9 -5.37 4.76 -9.20
N GLU A 10 -6.56 4.16 -9.25
CA GLU A 10 -6.92 2.99 -8.43
C GLU A 10 -6.00 1.79 -8.71
N ALA A 11 -5.76 1.45 -9.98
CA ALA A 11 -4.82 0.38 -10.32
C ALA A 11 -3.38 0.66 -9.87
N GLY A 12 -2.96 1.93 -9.87
CA GLY A 12 -1.65 2.35 -9.36
C GLY A 12 -1.53 2.19 -7.85
N ARG A 13 -2.59 2.56 -7.12
CA ARG A 13 -2.69 2.37 -5.66
C ARG A 13 -2.66 0.88 -5.31
N ASP A 14 -3.40 0.06 -6.03
CA ASP A 14 -3.43 -1.39 -5.81
C ASP A 14 -2.06 -2.04 -6.00
N ALA A 15 -1.34 -1.65 -7.06
CA ALA A 15 0.02 -2.12 -7.28
C ALA A 15 0.98 -1.69 -6.15
N MET A 16 0.81 -0.47 -5.64
CA MET A 16 1.60 0.04 -4.51
C MET A 16 1.29 -0.72 -3.22
N ILE A 17 0.01 -0.91 -2.87
CA ILE A 17 -0.40 -1.67 -1.69
C ILE A 17 0.15 -3.09 -1.77
N ARG A 18 0.07 -3.73 -2.94
CA ARG A 18 0.60 -5.08 -3.14
C ARG A 18 2.11 -5.16 -2.86
N GLY A 19 2.89 -4.23 -3.41
CA GLY A 19 4.34 -4.18 -3.15
C GLY A 19 4.67 -3.88 -1.69
N LEU A 20 3.91 -2.98 -1.03
CA LEU A 20 4.06 -2.74 0.40
C LEU A 20 3.76 -3.99 1.22
N CYS A 21 2.77 -4.79 0.83
CA CYS A 21 2.39 -6.02 1.53
C CYS A 21 3.40 -7.16 1.36
N GLU A 22 4.39 -7.05 0.49
CA GLU A 22 5.49 -8.03 0.43
C GLU A 22 6.47 -7.79 1.58
N SER A 23 6.57 -6.55 2.08
CA SER A 23 7.45 -6.20 3.19
C SER A 23 6.78 -6.34 4.57
N PRO A 24 7.30 -7.16 5.49
CA PRO A 24 6.81 -7.23 6.87
C PRO A 24 6.89 -5.95 7.68
N LEU A 25 7.68 -4.96 7.24
CA LEU A 25 7.70 -3.64 7.87
C LEU A 25 6.35 -2.93 7.76
N THR A 26 5.65 -3.13 6.65
CA THR A 26 4.27 -2.66 6.45
C THR A 26 3.35 -3.22 7.53
N PHE A 27 3.59 -4.47 7.96
CA PHE A 27 2.77 -5.11 8.98
C PHE A 27 3.09 -4.60 10.37
N GLU A 28 4.38 -4.41 10.67
CA GLU A 28 4.80 -3.83 11.95
C GLU A 28 4.19 -2.43 12.12
N ALA A 29 4.20 -1.61 11.07
CA ALA A 29 3.51 -0.33 11.06
C ALA A 29 2.00 -0.46 11.31
N MET A 30 1.33 -1.43 10.67
CA MET A 30 -0.10 -1.67 10.90
C MET A 30 -0.42 -2.12 12.32
N MET A 31 0.41 -2.97 12.91
CA MET A 31 0.24 -3.38 14.32
C MET A 31 0.42 -2.19 15.26
N VAL A 32 1.41 -1.33 14.98
CA VAL A 32 1.60 -0.08 15.74
C VAL A 32 0.38 0.82 15.61
N TRP A 33 -0.14 1.05 14.41
CA TRP A 33 -1.34 1.90 14.21
C TRP A 33 -2.58 1.32 14.89
N ARG A 34 -2.78 0.01 14.79
CA ARG A 34 -3.86 -0.70 15.48
C ARG A 34 -3.76 -0.49 16.99
N ASP A 35 -2.59 -0.73 17.57
CA ASP A 35 -2.37 -0.57 19.01
C ASP A 35 -2.50 0.90 19.43
N GLU A 36 -2.03 1.85 18.63
CA GLU A 36 -2.23 3.28 18.86
C GLU A 36 -3.69 3.69 18.80
N LEU A 37 -4.48 3.12 17.88
CA LEU A 37 -5.91 3.38 17.76
C LEU A 37 -6.71 2.80 18.93
N ILE A 38 -6.38 1.58 19.38
CA ILE A 38 -6.98 0.94 20.56
C ILE A 38 -6.68 1.74 21.83
N ASN A 39 -5.45 2.23 21.97
CA ASN A 39 -5.01 3.03 23.11
C ASN A 39 -5.36 4.53 22.97
N GLU A 40 -6.18 4.91 21.98
CA GLU A 40 -6.65 6.28 21.74
C GLU A 40 -5.50 7.31 21.60
N ARG A 41 -4.33 6.88 21.11
CA ARG A 41 -3.17 7.75 20.84
C ARG A 41 -3.26 8.44 19.48
N ILE A 42 -3.95 7.83 18.53
CA ILE A 42 -4.24 8.37 17.20
C ILE A 42 -5.74 8.21 16.92
N LEU A 43 -6.24 8.99 15.96
CA LEU A 43 -7.63 8.95 15.54
C LEU A 43 -7.81 8.05 14.32
N LEU A 44 -9.04 7.61 14.07
CA LEU A 44 -9.33 6.71 12.95
C LEU A 44 -9.00 7.38 11.60
N ARG A 45 -9.26 8.69 11.46
CA ARG A 45 -8.85 9.49 10.29
C ARG A 45 -7.35 9.54 10.03
N ASP A 46 -6.53 9.29 11.05
CA ASP A 46 -5.07 9.29 10.89
C ASP A 46 -4.57 7.96 10.30
N VAL A 47 -5.43 6.94 10.26
CA VAL A 47 -5.11 5.58 9.78
C VAL A 47 -5.79 5.31 8.44
N ILE A 48 -7.04 5.72 8.27
CA ILE A 48 -7.85 5.47 7.07
C ILE A 48 -8.33 6.76 6.43
N ASP A 49 -8.69 6.66 5.15
CA ASP A 49 -9.49 7.64 4.44
C ASP A 49 -10.96 7.46 4.85
N LEU A 50 -11.41 8.29 5.80
CA LEU A 50 -12.77 8.17 6.37
C LEU A 50 -13.87 8.32 5.33
N GLU A 51 -13.74 9.27 4.40
CA GLU A 51 -14.77 9.55 3.40
C GLU A 51 -14.87 8.37 2.42
N ALA A 52 -13.72 7.86 1.96
CA ALA A 52 -13.70 6.69 1.08
C ALA A 52 -14.23 5.43 1.77
N THR A 53 -13.82 5.16 3.01
CA THR A 53 -14.30 3.99 3.77
C THR A 53 -15.79 4.11 4.09
N TYR A 54 -16.25 5.28 4.52
CA TYR A 54 -17.67 5.52 4.81
C TYR A 54 -18.53 5.37 3.55
N GLY A 55 -18.12 5.98 2.44
CA GLY A 55 -18.84 5.87 1.16
C GLY A 55 -18.85 4.45 0.57
N ALA A 56 -17.82 3.65 0.86
CA ALA A 56 -17.77 2.24 0.45
C ALA A 56 -18.71 1.34 1.28
N GLU A 57 -18.84 1.59 2.59
CA GLU A 57 -19.76 0.83 3.46
C GLU A 57 -21.21 1.32 3.36
N ASN A 58 -21.41 2.59 3.02
CA ASN A 58 -22.70 3.24 2.83
C ASN A 58 -22.85 3.78 1.39
N PRO A 59 -22.92 2.92 0.36
CA PRO A 59 -23.07 3.37 -1.01
C PRO A 59 -24.42 4.10 -1.21
N PRO A 60 -24.46 5.17 -2.02
CA PRO A 60 -25.72 5.85 -2.32
C PRO A 60 -26.72 4.84 -2.90
N PRO A 61 -28.03 4.94 -2.57
CA PRO A 61 -29.03 4.06 -3.14
C PRO A 61 -28.98 4.17 -4.67
N GLU A 62 -28.93 3.02 -5.36
CA GLU A 62 -28.98 2.99 -6.82
C GLU A 62 -30.20 3.79 -7.30
N PRO A 63 -30.05 4.67 -8.31
CA PRO A 63 -31.18 5.43 -8.83
C PRO A 63 -32.21 4.43 -9.34
N LYS A 64 -33.36 4.36 -8.67
CA LYS A 64 -34.50 3.57 -9.13
C LYS A 64 -34.81 4.01 -10.56
N PRO A 65 -35.00 3.07 -11.52
CA PRO A 65 -35.43 3.45 -12.85
C PRO A 65 -36.75 4.22 -12.69
N VAL A 66 -36.73 5.50 -13.08
CA VAL A 66 -37.92 6.33 -13.13
C VAL A 66 -38.82 5.67 -14.18
N GLU A 67 -39.82 4.92 -13.72
CA GLU A 67 -40.95 4.56 -14.58
C GLU A 67 -41.55 5.88 -15.03
N LYS A 68 -41.37 6.20 -16.32
CA LYS A 68 -42.05 7.31 -16.97
C LYS A 68 -43.54 7.02 -16.92
N GLU A 69 -44.21 7.52 -15.89
CA GLU A 69 -45.65 7.71 -15.96
C GLU A 69 -45.91 8.75 -17.06
N GLU A 70 -46.49 8.28 -18.16
CA GLU A 70 -47.01 9.14 -19.23
C GLU A 70 -48.18 9.95 -18.67
N GLU A 71 -47.96 11.24 -18.40
CA GLU A 71 -49.06 12.19 -18.21
C GLU A 71 -49.80 12.43 -19.54
N PRO A 72 -51.15 12.43 -19.54
CA PRO A 72 -51.93 12.65 -20.75
C PRO A 72 -52.01 14.15 -21.12
N GLU A 73 -51.88 14.43 -22.42
CA GLU A 73 -52.02 15.75 -23.03
C GLU A 73 -53.34 16.45 -22.68
N ALA A 74 -53.25 17.67 -22.12
CA ALA A 74 -54.38 18.60 -22.04
C ALA A 74 -54.12 19.86 -22.90
N LYS A 75 -55.06 20.12 -23.80
CA LYS A 75 -55.04 21.11 -24.88
C LYS A 75 -55.02 22.57 -24.39
N ALA A 76 -54.26 23.38 -25.12
CA ALA A 76 -54.23 24.84 -25.05
C ALA A 76 -55.56 25.52 -25.45
N LYS A 77 -55.91 26.64 -24.78
CA LYS A 77 -56.45 27.87 -25.41
C LYS A 77 -56.49 29.09 -24.47
N THR A 78 -55.63 30.08 -24.78
CA THR A 78 -55.83 31.55 -24.85
C THR A 78 -56.48 32.35 -23.70
N ARG A 79 -55.76 33.32 -23.10
CA ARG A 79 -55.72 34.79 -23.42
C ARG A 79 -55.47 35.70 -22.17
N ARG A 80 -54.36 36.46 -22.23
CA ARG A 80 -54.16 37.92 -21.95
C ARG A 80 -54.49 38.53 -20.56
N GLY A 81 -53.47 39.15 -19.93
CA GLY A 81 -53.61 40.29 -19.01
C GLY A 81 -52.44 40.47 -18.03
N GLU A 82 -51.53 41.40 -18.31
CA GLU A 82 -50.47 41.92 -17.41
C GLU A 82 -51.05 42.54 -16.13
N VAL A 83 -50.44 42.23 -14.97
CA VAL A 83 -49.87 43.16 -13.96
C VAL A 83 -49.80 42.46 -12.58
N ASP A 84 -48.63 41.91 -12.20
CA ASP A 84 -48.10 41.81 -10.81
C ASP A 84 -46.85 40.89 -10.67
N GLU A 85 -46.08 40.64 -11.73
CA GLU A 85 -44.95 39.68 -11.67
C GLU A 85 -43.69 40.24 -10.97
N VAL A 86 -43.56 41.57 -10.81
CA VAL A 86 -42.29 42.18 -10.36
C VAL A 86 -42.13 42.20 -8.82
N GLU A 87 -43.24 42.19 -8.07
CA GLU A 87 -43.20 42.21 -6.59
C GLU A 87 -43.10 40.78 -6.02
N ALA A 88 -43.76 39.80 -6.67
CA ALA A 88 -43.67 38.39 -6.30
C ALA A 88 -42.30 37.76 -6.62
N GLU A 89 -41.57 38.28 -7.59
CA GLU A 89 -40.22 37.80 -7.94
C GLU A 89 -39.13 38.33 -6.99
N ARG A 90 -39.34 39.52 -6.40
CA ARG A 90 -38.44 40.06 -5.37
C ARG A 90 -38.56 39.35 -4.03
N GLU A 91 -39.77 38.97 -3.60
CA GLU A 91 -39.94 38.20 -2.36
C GLU A 91 -39.47 36.73 -2.48
N ARG A 92 -39.48 36.16 -3.70
CA ARG A 92 -38.90 34.83 -3.95
C ARG A 92 -37.37 34.85 -3.98
N GLN A 93 -36.76 35.83 -4.64
CA GLN A 93 -35.30 35.98 -4.67
C GLN A 93 -34.71 36.32 -3.29
N GLN A 94 -35.47 36.96 -2.40
CA GLN A 94 -35.01 37.28 -1.04
C GLN A 94 -35.16 36.11 -0.06
N LYS A 95 -36.07 35.16 -0.32
CA LYS A 95 -36.15 33.89 0.42
C LYS A 95 -35.17 32.84 -0.09
N GLU A 96 -34.97 32.77 -1.42
CA GLU A 96 -33.96 31.89 -2.01
C GLU A 96 -32.53 32.33 -1.64
N ALA A 97 -32.28 33.63 -1.43
CA ALA A 97 -30.97 34.12 -0.98
C ALA A 97 -30.71 33.99 0.54
N GLU A 98 -31.73 33.70 1.36
CA GLU A 98 -31.56 33.43 2.80
C GLU A 98 -31.58 31.92 3.13
N GLU A 99 -31.97 31.06 2.17
CA GLU A 99 -31.90 29.59 2.30
C GLU A 99 -30.66 28.97 1.60
N GLU A 100 -29.95 29.71 0.72
CA GLU A 100 -28.76 29.20 0.00
C GLU A 100 -27.40 29.43 0.68
N GLU A 101 -27.32 30.06 1.87
CA GLU A 101 -26.03 30.24 2.58
C GLU A 101 -25.82 29.31 3.78
N ASP A 102 -26.76 28.42 4.13
CA ASP A 102 -26.63 27.52 5.30
C ASP A 102 -27.13 26.06 5.08
N GLU A 103 -27.39 25.63 3.83
CA GLU A 103 -27.90 24.26 3.55
C GLU A 103 -26.96 23.33 2.76
N ASP A 104 -25.75 23.77 2.41
CA ASP A 104 -24.75 22.91 1.75
C ASP A 104 -23.71 22.28 2.72
N ASP A 105 -23.77 22.59 4.02
CA ASP A 105 -22.88 22.03 5.05
C ASP A 105 -23.63 21.21 6.14
N ALA A 106 -24.96 21.02 5.98
CA ALA A 106 -25.83 20.38 6.97
C ALA A 106 -26.23 18.91 6.66
N ALA A 107 -25.78 18.34 5.54
CA ALA A 107 -26.07 16.95 5.15
C ALA A 107 -24.83 16.03 5.09
N ALA A 108 -23.62 16.58 5.21
CA ALA A 108 -22.41 15.77 5.39
C ALA A 108 -22.31 15.35 6.87
N MET A 109 -22.37 14.04 7.13
CA MET A 109 -22.14 13.51 8.48
C MET A 109 -20.80 14.04 9.02
N SER A 110 -20.78 14.56 10.25
CA SER A 110 -19.54 15.07 10.83
C SER A 110 -18.45 13.99 10.89
N MET A 111 -17.18 14.38 10.72
CA MET A 111 -16.05 13.45 10.77
C MET A 111 -16.04 12.56 12.01
N SER A 112 -16.34 13.11 13.19
CA SER A 112 -16.42 12.33 14.44
C SER A 112 -17.57 11.32 14.46
N ALA A 113 -18.68 11.60 13.75
CA ALA A 113 -19.77 10.64 13.62
C ALA A 113 -19.40 9.49 12.68
N MET A 114 -18.75 9.79 11.54
CA MET A 114 -18.20 8.74 10.66
C MET A 114 -17.14 7.89 11.38
N GLU A 115 -16.28 8.51 12.19
CA GLU A 115 -15.30 7.79 13.01
C GLU A 115 -15.95 6.81 13.97
N ALA A 116 -17.00 7.24 14.67
CA ALA A 116 -17.70 6.40 15.64
C ALA A 116 -18.38 5.19 14.97
N GLU A 117 -18.98 5.39 13.80
CA GLU A 117 -19.66 4.32 13.05
C GLU A 117 -18.66 3.30 12.49
N LEU A 118 -17.55 3.77 11.91
CA LEU A 118 -16.56 2.90 11.27
C LEU A 118 -15.59 2.24 12.25
N ARG A 119 -15.45 2.74 13.48
CA ARG A 119 -14.40 2.31 14.43
C ARG A 119 -14.39 0.80 14.66
N ASP A 120 -15.53 0.23 15.01
CA ASP A 120 -15.61 -1.19 15.36
C ASP A 120 -15.34 -2.08 14.14
N GLY A 121 -15.87 -1.69 12.97
CA GLY A 121 -15.65 -2.41 11.71
C GLY A 121 -14.18 -2.37 11.26
N VAL A 122 -13.54 -1.21 11.34
CA VAL A 122 -12.13 -1.04 10.98
C VAL A 122 -11.22 -1.77 11.96
N LEU A 123 -11.49 -1.70 13.27
CA LEU A 123 -10.73 -2.45 14.27
C LEU A 123 -10.84 -3.97 14.06
N ALA A 124 -12.04 -4.48 13.76
CA ALA A 124 -12.22 -5.90 13.46
C ALA A 124 -11.44 -6.33 12.21
N LYS A 125 -11.42 -5.50 11.15
CA LYS A 125 -10.59 -5.76 9.96
C LYS A 125 -9.10 -5.72 10.29
N LEU A 126 -8.65 -4.76 11.10
CA LEU A 126 -7.25 -4.70 11.57
C LEU A 126 -6.86 -5.91 12.42
N ASP A 127 -7.78 -6.46 13.23
CA ASP A 127 -7.58 -7.70 13.98
C ASP A 127 -7.43 -8.91 13.05
N GLU A 128 -8.30 -9.06 12.05
CA GLU A 128 -8.22 -10.14 11.06
C GLU A 128 -6.90 -10.10 10.29
N ILE A 129 -6.50 -8.88 9.90
CA ILE A 129 -5.23 -8.62 9.22
C ILE A 129 -4.05 -8.98 10.16
N ALA A 130 -4.11 -8.62 11.45
CA ALA A 130 -3.10 -8.98 12.45
C ALA A 130 -2.90 -10.49 12.57
N ASP A 131 -3.99 -11.24 12.64
CA ASP A 131 -3.95 -12.71 12.73
C ASP A 131 -3.38 -13.34 11.45
N GLY A 132 -3.78 -12.83 10.28
CA GLY A 132 -3.21 -13.20 8.98
C GLY A 132 -1.69 -12.97 8.95
N PHE A 133 -1.24 -11.82 9.43
CA PHE A 133 0.18 -11.47 9.52
C PHE A 133 0.97 -12.36 10.45
N GLY A 134 0.44 -12.72 11.62
CA GLY A 134 1.12 -13.61 12.55
C GLY A 134 1.44 -14.97 11.93
N ARG A 135 0.60 -15.46 11.01
CA ARG A 135 0.84 -16.68 10.23
C ARG A 135 1.82 -16.45 9.09
N TYR A 136 1.65 -15.35 8.36
CA TYR A 136 2.49 -15.00 7.22
C TYR A 136 3.95 -14.76 7.63
N ARG A 137 4.20 -14.03 8.73
CA ARG A 137 5.55 -13.79 9.28
C ARG A 137 6.31 -15.09 9.59
N LYS A 138 5.63 -16.09 10.15
CA LYS A 138 6.25 -17.42 10.42
C LYS A 138 6.68 -18.13 9.13
N LEU A 139 5.96 -17.92 8.02
CA LEU A 139 6.34 -18.45 6.72
C LEU A 139 7.48 -17.64 6.09
N GLN A 140 7.51 -16.32 6.27
CA GLN A 140 8.64 -15.46 5.88
C GLN A 140 9.93 -15.84 6.60
N ASP A 141 9.92 -15.96 7.92
CA ASP A 141 11.08 -16.39 8.71
C ASP A 141 11.62 -17.74 8.21
N LYS A 142 10.70 -18.66 7.87
CA LYS A 142 11.03 -19.96 7.30
C LYS A 142 11.59 -19.85 5.88
N LEU A 143 11.08 -18.95 5.04
CA LEU A 143 11.59 -18.69 3.70
C LEU A 143 13.03 -18.17 3.77
N VAL A 144 13.27 -17.14 4.56
CA VAL A 144 14.61 -16.54 4.76
C VAL A 144 15.59 -17.60 5.27
N SER A 145 15.21 -18.35 6.31
CA SER A 145 16.04 -19.43 6.86
C SER A 145 16.36 -20.51 5.82
N ARG A 146 15.38 -20.90 5.00
CA ARG A 146 15.59 -21.89 3.93
C ARG A 146 16.51 -21.37 2.85
N ARG A 147 16.37 -20.10 2.45
CA ARG A 147 17.25 -19.46 1.46
C ARG A 147 18.69 -19.36 1.98
N MET A 148 18.89 -19.08 3.27
CA MET A 148 20.22 -19.12 3.90
C MET A 148 20.83 -20.54 3.89
N GLU A 149 20.01 -21.58 3.89
CA GLU A 149 20.44 -22.98 3.68
C GLU A 149 20.58 -23.37 2.19
N GLY A 150 20.34 -22.46 1.25
CA GLY A 150 20.33 -22.74 -0.19
C GLY A 150 19.14 -23.59 -0.66
N LYS A 151 18.02 -23.55 0.08
CA LYS A 151 16.78 -24.30 -0.19
C LYS A 151 15.59 -23.36 -0.38
N GLU A 152 14.53 -23.88 -0.97
CA GLU A 152 13.25 -23.20 -1.10
C GLU A 152 12.24 -23.66 -0.03
N LEU A 153 11.10 -22.95 0.03
CA LEU A 153 9.91 -23.43 0.73
C LEU A 153 9.38 -24.71 0.07
N THR A 154 8.65 -25.52 0.83
CA THR A 154 7.93 -26.65 0.23
C THR A 154 6.75 -26.14 -0.60
N PRO A 155 6.29 -26.85 -1.65
CA PRO A 155 5.17 -26.40 -2.46
C PRO A 155 3.90 -26.07 -1.66
N LYS A 156 3.63 -26.84 -0.59
CA LYS A 156 2.52 -26.57 0.33
C LYS A 156 2.71 -25.27 1.11
N ALA A 157 3.91 -25.00 1.61
CA ALA A 157 4.21 -23.78 2.35
C ALA A 157 4.21 -22.56 1.44
N GLN A 158 4.63 -22.72 0.18
CA GLN A 158 4.54 -21.66 -0.84
C GLN A 158 3.08 -21.31 -1.15
N SER A 159 2.21 -22.30 -1.38
CA SER A 159 0.78 -22.05 -1.60
C SER A 159 0.13 -21.33 -0.42
N GLU A 160 0.43 -21.74 0.81
CA GLU A 160 -0.09 -21.07 2.02
C GLU A 160 0.45 -19.63 2.15
N TYR A 161 1.72 -19.40 1.79
CA TYR A 161 2.32 -18.07 1.76
C TYR A 161 1.62 -17.16 0.76
N ASP A 162 1.40 -17.64 -0.48
CA ASP A 162 0.74 -16.88 -1.54
C ASP A 162 -0.73 -16.58 -1.19
N GLU A 163 -1.46 -17.55 -0.62
CA GLU A 163 -2.84 -17.38 -0.15
C GLU A 163 -2.94 -16.34 0.97
N LEU A 164 -2.06 -16.41 1.97
CA LEU A 164 -2.03 -15.44 3.06
C LEU A 164 -1.70 -14.04 2.55
N SER A 165 -0.70 -13.91 1.69
CA SER A 165 -0.32 -12.62 1.06
C SER A 165 -1.51 -12.01 0.31
N ASN A 166 -2.22 -12.79 -0.52
CA ASN A 166 -3.37 -12.27 -1.25
C ASN A 166 -4.52 -11.87 -0.31
N ASN A 167 -4.84 -12.67 0.70
CA ASN A 167 -5.92 -12.33 1.66
C ASN A 167 -5.60 -11.04 2.44
N ILE A 168 -4.36 -10.87 2.86
CA ILE A 168 -3.85 -9.65 3.48
C ILE A 168 -4.06 -8.44 2.57
N VAL A 169 -3.63 -8.55 1.30
CA VAL A 169 -3.71 -7.46 0.33
C VAL A 169 -5.17 -7.07 0.09
N GLU A 170 -6.06 -8.05 -0.07
CA GLU A 170 -7.49 -7.80 -0.27
C GLU A 170 -8.13 -7.15 0.95
N ASN A 171 -7.85 -7.63 2.16
CA ASN A 171 -8.35 -6.99 3.38
C ASN A 171 -7.85 -5.55 3.50
N LEU A 172 -6.59 -5.28 3.17
CA LEU A 172 -6.00 -3.95 3.20
C LEU A 172 -6.62 -2.96 2.21
N LYS A 173 -7.06 -3.44 1.04
CA LYS A 173 -7.80 -2.60 0.09
C LYS A 173 -9.12 -2.12 0.69
N THR A 174 -9.80 -2.94 1.49
CA THR A 174 -11.12 -2.59 2.05
C THR A 174 -11.10 -1.49 3.10
N ILE A 175 -10.02 -1.35 3.87
CA ILE A 175 -9.90 -0.34 4.94
C ILE A 175 -9.46 1.04 4.43
N HIS A 176 -9.14 1.17 3.14
CA HIS A 176 -8.71 2.41 2.51
C HIS A 176 -7.69 3.20 3.35
N ILE A 177 -6.49 2.65 3.53
CA ILE A 177 -5.44 3.33 4.31
C ILE A 177 -5.23 4.76 3.82
N ASN A 178 -5.07 5.67 4.79
CA ASN A 178 -4.81 7.09 4.56
C ASN A 178 -3.53 7.27 3.72
N ASN A 179 -3.59 8.15 2.73
CA ASN A 179 -2.49 8.34 1.79
C ASN A 179 -1.17 8.75 2.47
N ALA A 180 -1.21 9.55 3.55
CA ALA A 180 -0.02 9.93 4.30
C ALA A 180 0.69 8.72 4.94
N ARG A 181 -0.09 7.70 5.35
CA ARG A 181 0.46 6.46 5.90
C ARG A 181 1.08 5.58 4.81
N ILE A 182 0.46 5.53 3.64
CA ILE A 182 1.02 4.86 2.46
C ILE A 182 2.35 5.51 2.06
N GLU A 183 2.41 6.85 2.00
CA GLU A 183 3.62 7.60 1.67
C GLU A 183 4.76 7.33 2.67
N ALA A 184 4.46 7.30 3.97
CA ALA A 184 5.45 6.98 5.00
C ALA A 184 6.03 5.56 4.83
N LEU A 185 5.19 4.57 4.50
CA LEU A 185 5.63 3.21 4.21
C LEU A 185 6.50 3.13 2.95
N VAL A 186 6.11 3.83 1.89
CA VAL A 186 6.89 3.91 0.65
C VAL A 186 8.25 4.56 0.89
N GLU A 187 8.30 5.64 1.68
CA GLU A 187 9.55 6.32 2.02
C GLU A 187 10.48 5.41 2.83
N GLN A 188 9.94 4.65 3.80
CA GLN A 188 10.69 3.67 4.57
C GLN A 188 11.30 2.60 3.65
N LEU A 189 10.49 2.01 2.76
CA LEU A 189 10.96 1.00 1.82
C LEU A 189 12.03 1.58 0.86
N TYR A 190 11.87 2.82 0.41
CA TYR A 190 12.84 3.50 -0.43
C TYR A 190 14.17 3.74 0.28
N ALA A 191 14.13 4.15 1.55
CA ALA A 191 15.33 4.36 2.37
C ALA A 191 16.14 3.06 2.52
N ILE A 192 15.45 1.95 2.73
CA ILE A 192 16.05 0.63 2.85
C ILE A 192 16.65 0.19 1.52
N ASN A 193 15.91 0.29 0.42
CA ASN A 193 16.42 -0.05 -0.91
C ASN A 193 17.66 0.79 -1.27
N LYS A 194 17.69 2.08 -0.89
CA LYS A 194 18.85 2.94 -1.06
C LYS A 194 20.07 2.45 -0.27
N LYS A 195 19.88 1.96 0.97
CA LYS A 195 20.94 1.37 1.79
C LYS A 195 21.48 0.10 1.12
N LEU A 196 20.60 -0.79 0.68
CA LEU A 196 20.95 -2.02 -0.04
C LEU A 196 21.76 -1.72 -1.31
N MET A 197 21.26 -0.86 -2.20
CA MET A 197 21.98 -0.45 -3.42
C MET A 197 23.36 0.15 -3.11
N GLY A 198 23.48 0.88 -1.98
CA GLY A 198 24.75 1.42 -1.51
C GLY A 198 25.77 0.34 -1.17
N LEU A 199 25.34 -0.72 -0.48
CA LEU A 199 26.16 -1.87 -0.11
C LEU A 199 26.57 -2.71 -1.33
N GLU A 200 25.61 -3.02 -2.21
CA GLU A 200 25.89 -3.71 -3.47
C GLU A 200 26.86 -2.92 -4.36
N GLY A 201 26.71 -1.59 -4.39
CA GLY A 201 27.63 -0.70 -5.08
C GLY A 201 29.02 -0.64 -4.43
N LYS A 202 29.15 -0.77 -3.10
CA LYS A 202 30.44 -0.92 -2.40
C LYS A 202 31.09 -2.24 -2.83
N LEU A 203 30.36 -3.35 -2.78
CA LEU A 203 30.88 -4.68 -3.14
C LEU A 203 31.32 -4.77 -4.61
N MET A 204 30.50 -4.24 -5.54
CA MET A 204 30.82 -4.20 -6.96
C MET A 204 32.09 -3.38 -7.24
N ARG A 205 32.25 -2.21 -6.59
CA ARG A 205 33.45 -1.37 -6.78
C ARG A 205 34.72 -2.05 -6.24
N LEU A 206 34.61 -2.81 -5.14
CA LEU A 206 35.73 -3.62 -4.65
C LEU A 206 36.13 -4.70 -5.67
N ALA A 207 35.14 -5.35 -6.31
CA ALA A 207 35.39 -6.35 -7.34
C ALA A 207 36.04 -5.73 -8.60
N ASP A 208 35.54 -4.58 -9.05
CA ASP A 208 36.07 -3.83 -10.22
C ASP A 208 37.53 -3.39 -9.99
N ALA A 209 37.86 -2.92 -8.78
CA ALA A 209 39.23 -2.57 -8.40
C ALA A 209 40.22 -3.76 -8.48
N HIS A 210 39.72 -4.99 -8.45
CA HIS A 210 40.50 -6.22 -8.61
C HIS A 210 40.34 -6.86 -10.00
N GLY A 211 39.76 -6.13 -10.95
CA GLY A 211 39.66 -6.51 -12.36
C GLY A 211 38.48 -7.43 -12.68
N VAL A 212 37.49 -7.56 -11.80
CA VAL A 212 36.24 -8.27 -12.06
C VAL A 212 35.25 -7.31 -12.74
N PRO A 213 34.91 -7.50 -14.04
CA PRO A 213 34.02 -6.59 -14.74
C PRO A 213 32.59 -6.63 -14.16
N ARG A 214 31.91 -5.47 -14.16
CA ARG A 214 30.53 -5.34 -13.65
C ARG A 214 29.58 -6.44 -14.14
N LYS A 215 29.56 -6.72 -15.45
CA LYS A 215 28.65 -7.74 -16.02
C LYS A 215 28.88 -9.13 -15.42
N GLU A 216 30.14 -9.48 -15.19
CA GLU A 216 30.53 -10.75 -14.59
C GLU A 216 30.26 -10.78 -13.08
N PHE A 217 30.45 -9.65 -12.39
CA PHE A 217 30.07 -9.54 -10.98
C PHE A 217 28.57 -9.78 -10.81
N LEU A 218 27.73 -9.04 -11.55
CA LEU A 218 26.27 -9.12 -11.46
C LEU A 218 25.76 -10.53 -11.77
N SER A 219 26.33 -11.22 -12.77
CA SER A 219 25.91 -12.59 -13.10
C SER A 219 26.26 -13.64 -12.05
N ASN A 220 27.23 -13.35 -11.18
CA ASN A 220 27.64 -14.25 -10.09
C ASN A 220 27.12 -13.80 -8.73
N TYR A 221 26.57 -12.60 -8.62
CA TYR A 221 26.06 -12.03 -7.37
C TYR A 221 24.53 -12.13 -7.28
N PHE A 222 23.82 -11.77 -8.36
CA PHE A 222 22.35 -11.74 -8.33
C PHE A 222 21.73 -13.14 -8.14
N GLY A 223 20.76 -13.23 -7.24
CA GLY A 223 20.13 -14.48 -6.80
C GLY A 223 20.98 -15.33 -5.85
N ARG A 224 22.12 -14.80 -5.39
CA ARG A 224 23.08 -15.46 -4.48
C ARG A 224 23.55 -14.53 -3.36
N GLU A 225 22.81 -13.45 -3.12
CA GLU A 225 23.11 -12.39 -2.16
C GLU A 225 23.17 -12.94 -0.73
N LEU A 226 22.37 -13.96 -0.45
CA LEU A 226 22.27 -14.61 0.87
C LEU A 226 22.96 -15.98 0.95
N GLU A 227 23.65 -16.44 -0.11
CA GLU A 227 24.39 -17.71 -0.06
C GLU A 227 25.59 -17.58 0.90
N PRO A 228 25.71 -18.46 1.93
CA PRO A 228 26.79 -18.38 2.91
C PRO A 228 28.15 -18.77 2.33
N ASP A 229 28.17 -19.63 1.32
CA ASP A 229 29.37 -20.12 0.65
C ASP A 229 29.72 -19.33 -0.63
N TRP A 230 29.04 -18.20 -0.87
CA TRP A 230 29.26 -17.37 -2.06
C TRP A 230 30.73 -16.98 -2.25
N THR A 231 31.37 -16.52 -1.18
CA THR A 231 32.78 -16.09 -1.19
C THR A 231 33.72 -17.21 -1.64
N GLU A 232 33.52 -18.43 -1.14
CA GLU A 232 34.31 -19.61 -1.51
C GLU A 232 34.03 -20.06 -2.95
N LYS A 233 32.77 -20.02 -3.38
CA LYS A 233 32.38 -20.33 -4.77
C LYS A 233 33.02 -19.38 -5.76
N VAL A 234 32.93 -18.06 -5.52
CA VAL A 234 33.44 -17.07 -6.47
C VAL A 234 34.96 -17.04 -6.52
N LYS A 235 35.64 -17.34 -5.42
CA LYS A 235 37.11 -17.49 -5.35
C LYS A 235 37.64 -18.50 -6.38
N GLY A 236 36.87 -19.53 -6.70
CA GLY A 236 37.21 -20.57 -7.67
C GLY A 236 37.01 -20.21 -9.15
N ILE A 237 36.34 -19.09 -9.47
CA ILE A 237 35.95 -18.76 -10.85
C ILE A 237 37.17 -18.43 -11.72
N SER A 238 38.06 -17.55 -11.24
CA SER A 238 39.28 -17.19 -11.96
C SER A 238 40.28 -16.47 -11.04
N ALA A 239 41.50 -16.24 -11.54
CA ALA A 239 42.57 -15.59 -10.77
C ALA A 239 42.21 -14.19 -10.26
N LYS A 240 41.40 -13.43 -11.01
CA LYS A 240 40.92 -12.09 -10.59
C LYS A 240 39.92 -12.16 -9.43
N TRP A 241 39.01 -13.14 -9.44
CA TRP A 241 38.09 -13.37 -8.32
C TRP A 241 38.81 -13.87 -7.09
N LYS A 242 39.77 -14.78 -7.27
CA LYS A 242 40.64 -15.23 -6.18
C LYS A 242 41.36 -14.05 -5.53
N ARG A 243 41.93 -13.15 -6.34
CA ARG A 243 42.59 -11.93 -5.85
C ARG A 243 41.63 -11.00 -5.13
N PHE A 244 40.44 -10.79 -5.68
CA PHE A 244 39.38 -10.00 -5.06
C PHE A 244 39.03 -10.53 -3.66
N VAL A 245 38.70 -11.82 -3.56
CA VAL A 245 38.34 -12.45 -2.29
C VAL A 245 39.49 -12.43 -1.30
N GLU A 246 40.70 -12.87 -1.69
CA GLU A 246 41.84 -12.93 -0.76
C GLU A 246 42.33 -11.54 -0.29
N SER A 247 42.16 -10.51 -1.10
CA SER A 247 42.60 -9.14 -0.74
C SER A 247 41.56 -8.38 0.08
N LYS A 248 40.29 -8.80 0.02
CA LYS A 248 39.14 -8.05 0.55
C LYS A 248 38.16 -8.89 1.35
N GLU A 249 38.60 -10.05 1.87
CA GLU A 249 37.76 -10.99 2.62
C GLU A 249 36.96 -10.30 3.74
N GLY A 250 37.62 -9.56 4.63
CA GLY A 250 36.93 -8.84 5.71
C GLY A 250 35.94 -7.77 5.22
N ASP A 251 36.29 -7.01 4.17
CA ASP A 251 35.39 -5.99 3.59
C ASP A 251 34.16 -6.66 2.93
N ILE A 252 34.33 -7.84 2.32
CA ILE A 252 33.26 -8.62 1.69
C ILE A 252 32.33 -9.20 2.77
N GLU A 253 32.90 -9.79 3.82
CA GLU A 253 32.13 -10.35 4.94
C GLU A 253 31.30 -9.28 5.65
N GLU A 254 31.90 -8.12 5.94
CA GLU A 254 31.18 -6.98 6.54
C GLU A 254 29.98 -6.56 5.66
N VAL A 255 30.23 -6.31 4.38
CA VAL A 255 29.17 -5.84 3.46
C VAL A 255 28.07 -6.89 3.29
N ARG A 256 28.42 -8.17 3.18
CA ARG A 256 27.44 -9.25 3.05
C ARG A 256 26.66 -9.50 4.34
N ALA A 257 27.29 -9.30 5.50
CA ALA A 257 26.61 -9.34 6.78
C ALA A 257 25.56 -8.23 6.88
N GLU A 258 25.92 -6.98 6.52
CA GLU A 258 24.98 -5.86 6.47
C GLU A 258 23.82 -6.10 5.48
N ILE A 259 24.09 -6.68 4.31
CA ILE A 259 23.04 -7.06 3.34
C ILE A 259 22.13 -8.14 3.93
N SER A 260 22.70 -9.11 4.65
CA SER A 260 21.93 -10.18 5.30
C SER A 260 21.07 -9.63 6.45
N GLU A 261 21.57 -8.66 7.21
CA GLU A 261 20.78 -7.95 8.23
C GLU A 261 19.62 -7.19 7.60
N ILE A 262 19.84 -6.51 6.46
CA ILE A 262 18.76 -5.86 5.71
C ILE A 262 17.73 -6.89 5.25
N ALA A 263 18.14 -8.02 4.68
CA ALA A 263 17.21 -9.08 4.28
C ALA A 263 16.38 -9.64 5.46
N GLN A 264 16.99 -9.73 6.65
CA GLN A 264 16.28 -10.12 7.87
C GLN A 264 15.32 -9.02 8.36
N GLU A 265 15.72 -7.75 8.27
CA GLU A 265 14.91 -6.59 8.66
C GLU A 265 13.67 -6.44 7.77
N ILE A 266 13.82 -6.60 6.45
CA ILE A 266 12.70 -6.55 5.50
C ILE A 266 11.97 -7.89 5.43
N GLY A 267 12.53 -9.00 5.93
CA GLY A 267 11.89 -10.32 5.93
C GLY A 267 11.57 -10.90 4.54
N ILE A 268 12.18 -10.35 3.48
CA ILE A 268 12.11 -10.84 2.10
C ILE A 268 13.52 -11.11 1.56
N PRO A 269 13.67 -12.10 0.66
CA PRO A 269 14.89 -12.25 -0.12
C PRO A 269 15.24 -10.97 -0.89
N ILE A 270 16.52 -10.74 -1.15
CA ILE A 270 17.00 -9.53 -1.86
C ILE A 270 16.60 -9.52 -3.35
N ASP A 271 16.32 -10.69 -3.91
CA ASP A 271 15.91 -10.90 -5.29
C ASP A 271 14.43 -10.59 -5.57
N ASP A 272 13.60 -10.48 -4.52
CA ASP A 272 12.18 -10.15 -4.57
C ASP A 272 11.94 -8.64 -4.34
#